data_AF-A0A482VZ77-F1
#
_entry.id   AF-A0A482VZ77-F1
#
_cell.length_a   1.000
_cell.length_b   1.000
_cell.length_c   1.000
_cell.angle_alpha   90.00
_cell.angle_beta   90.00
_cell.angle_gamma   90.00
#
_symmetry.space_group_name_H-M   'P 1'
#
loop_
_entity.id
_entity.type
_entity.pdbx_description
1 polymer ?
#
loop_
_entity_poly.entity_id
_entity_poly.type
_entity_poly.pdbx_seq_one_letter_code
_entity_poly.pdbx_strand_id
1 'polypeptide(L)'
;MILLMILILIDPGLGEKVTYTFPEFPYKETNKNEVMFREVEAACERGCLGRSGVSKVLCIRQCVSPSCYRDLYQADQLEEGEVDVRLNSFK
;
A
#
# COMPACT_ATOMS: atom_id res chain seq x y z
N MET A 1 -11.92 40.99 18.15
CA MET A 1 -11.40 41.13 16.76
C MET A 1 -9.94 40.72 16.63
N ILE A 2 -9.06 41.01 17.61
CA ILE A 2 -7.64 40.58 17.58
C ILE A 2 -7.49 39.05 17.67
N LEU A 3 -8.33 38.37 18.44
CA LEU A 3 -8.32 36.90 18.58
C LEU A 3 -8.72 36.17 17.27
N LEU A 4 -9.60 36.77 16.46
CA LEU A 4 -10.01 36.22 15.16
C LEU A 4 -8.88 36.32 14.14
N MET A 5 -8.05 37.37 14.22
CA MET A 5 -6.90 37.58 13.33
C MET A 5 -5.77 36.58 13.59
N ILE A 6 -5.56 36.16 14.84
CA ILE A 6 -4.53 35.18 15.21
C ILE A 6 -4.87 33.77 14.67
N LEU A 7 -6.15 33.41 14.59
CA LEU A 7 -6.61 32.12 14.05
C LEU A 7 -6.47 32.03 12.52
N ILE A 8 -6.39 33.17 11.82
CA ILE A 8 -6.24 33.22 10.35
C ILE A 8 -4.74 33.12 9.94
N LEU A 9 -3.82 33.39 10.87
CA LEU A 9 -2.36 33.37 10.60
C LEU A 9 -1.70 32.01 10.75
N ILE A 10 -2.44 31.00 11.22
CA ILE A 10 -1.98 29.61 11.24
C ILE A 10 -2.56 28.93 10.00
N ASP A 11 -1.96 29.20 8.85
CA ASP A 11 -2.13 28.35 7.67
C ASP A 11 -1.05 27.26 7.78
N PRO A 12 -1.38 26.01 8.20
CA PRO A 12 -0.41 24.91 8.26
C PRO A 12 -0.17 24.32 6.86
N GLY A 13 -0.41 25.09 5.80
CA GLY A 13 -0.57 24.61 4.43
C GLY A 13 0.61 24.90 3.52
N LEU A 14 1.85 24.93 4.01
CA LEU A 14 2.97 24.64 3.11
C LEU A 14 3.05 23.12 2.96
N GLY A 15 2.18 22.58 2.10
CA GLY A 15 2.15 21.16 1.75
C GLY A 15 3.49 20.75 1.17
N GLU A 16 4.40 20.35 2.04
CA GLU A 16 5.69 19.80 1.65
C GLU A 16 5.40 18.56 0.81
N LYS A 17 5.99 18.50 -0.38
CA LYS A 17 5.76 17.37 -1.29
C LYS A 17 6.38 16.13 -0.66
N VAL A 18 5.56 15.34 0.03
CA VAL A 18 5.98 14.08 0.60
C VAL A 18 6.38 13.16 -0.54
N THR A 19 7.68 12.90 -0.64
CA THR A 19 8.21 11.92 -1.59
C THR A 19 8.25 10.60 -0.87
N TYR A 20 7.29 9.73 -1.18
CA TYR A 20 7.27 8.37 -0.66
C TYR A 20 8.40 7.57 -1.30
N THR A 21 9.29 7.04 -0.46
CA THR A 21 10.34 6.12 -0.88
C THR A 21 10.04 4.75 -0.31
N PHE A 22 10.12 3.73 -1.15
CA PHE A 22 9.91 2.34 -0.76
C PHE A 22 10.83 1.45 -1.60
N PRO A 23 11.17 0.24 -1.11
CA PRO A 23 11.90 -0.73 -1.91
C PRO A 23 11.16 -1.04 -3.22
N GLU A 24 11.88 -0.99 -4.33
CA GLU A 24 11.42 -1.51 -5.62
C GLU A 24 12.11 -2.84 -5.88
N PHE A 25 11.32 -3.89 -6.07
CA PHE A 25 11.84 -5.21 -6.35
C PHE A 25 11.95 -5.43 -7.87
N PRO A 26 13.04 -6.02 -8.36
CA PRO A 26 13.22 -6.25 -9.78
C PRO A 26 12.29 -7.38 -10.24
N TYR A 27 11.14 -7.02 -10.80
CA TYR A 27 10.25 -7.96 -11.44
C TYR A 27 10.47 -8.00 -12.94
N LYS A 28 10.72 -9.21 -13.48
CA LYS A 28 10.80 -9.39 -14.93
C LYS A 28 9.40 -9.67 -15.47
N GLU A 29 8.79 -8.67 -16.08
CA GLU A 29 7.52 -8.82 -16.78
C GLU A 29 7.67 -9.77 -17.97
N THR A 30 7.23 -11.01 -17.76
CA THR A 30 7.11 -12.01 -18.81
C THR A 30 5.75 -12.69 -18.67
N ASN A 31 5.20 -13.21 -19.77
CA ASN A 31 3.92 -13.91 -19.74
C ASN A 31 3.90 -15.04 -18.69
N LYS A 32 4.99 -15.82 -18.61
CA LYS A 32 5.13 -16.91 -17.64
C LYS A 32 5.08 -16.43 -16.19
N ASN A 33 5.79 -15.34 -15.87
CA ASN A 33 5.82 -14.80 -14.53
C ASN A 33 4.45 -14.21 -14.13
N GLU A 34 3.78 -13.51 -15.05
CA GLU A 34 2.44 -12.96 -14.80
C GLU A 34 1.40 -14.06 -14.56
N VAL A 35 1.45 -15.15 -15.33
CA VAL A 35 0.56 -16.30 -15.10
C VAL A 35 0.82 -16.91 -13.72
N MET A 36 2.09 -17.17 -13.38
CA MET A 36 2.46 -17.72 -12.06
C MET A 36 2.02 -16.80 -10.92
N PHE A 37 2.26 -15.50 -11.03
CA PHE A 37 1.87 -14.53 -10.00
C PHE A 37 0.35 -14.53 -9.79
N ARG A 38 -0.43 -14.52 -10.88
CA ARG A 38 -1.91 -14.58 -10.81
C ARG A 38 -2.42 -15.87 -10.19
N GLU A 39 -1.79 -17.00 -10.46
CA GLU A 39 -2.17 -18.28 -9.85
C GLU A 39 -1.94 -18.27 -8.33
N VAL A 40 -0.81 -17.72 -7.88
CA VAL A 40 -0.49 -17.56 -6.45
C VAL A 40 -1.45 -16.57 -5.78
N GLU A 41 -1.68 -15.40 -6.40
CA GLU A 41 -2.62 -14.39 -5.91
C GLU A 41 -4.04 -14.97 -5.77
N ALA A 42 -4.51 -15.72 -6.77
CA ALA A 42 -5.81 -16.38 -6.73
C ALA A 42 -5.89 -17.47 -5.64
N ALA A 43 -4.79 -18.18 -5.36
CA ALA A 43 -4.73 -19.14 -4.26
C ALA A 43 -4.82 -18.44 -2.89
N CYS A 44 -4.10 -17.32 -2.74
CA CYS A 44 -4.16 -16.50 -1.54
C CYS A 44 -5.53 -15.85 -1.32
N GLU A 45 -6.20 -15.41 -2.39
CA GLU A 45 -7.55 -14.87 -2.30
C GLU A 45 -8.54 -15.88 -1.70
N ARG A 46 -8.42 -17.17 -2.05
CA ARG A 46 -9.23 -18.25 -1.45
C ARG A 46 -8.93 -18.46 0.04
N GLY A 47 -7.69 -18.20 0.48
CA GLY A 47 -7.31 -18.27 1.89
C GLY A 47 -7.79 -17.06 2.72
N CYS A 48 -8.09 -15.95 2.05
CA CYS A 48 -8.52 -14.69 2.67
C CYS A 48 -10.04 -14.45 2.59
N LEU A 49 -10.81 -15.52 2.38
CA LEU A 49 -12.27 -15.47 2.39
C LEU A 49 -12.80 -14.98 3.75
N GLY A 50 -13.85 -14.17 3.72
CA GLY A 50 -14.43 -13.54 4.92
C GLY A 50 -13.80 -12.22 5.33
N ARG A 51 -12.71 -11.79 4.68
CA ARG A 51 -12.16 -10.42 4.80
C ARG A 51 -12.70 -9.55 3.66
N SER A 52 -12.76 -8.24 3.89
CA SER A 52 -13.19 -7.24 2.90
C SER A 52 -12.32 -5.99 2.96
N GLY A 53 -12.38 -5.16 1.90
CA GLY A 53 -11.63 -3.90 1.84
C GLY A 53 -10.13 -4.12 2.01
N VAL A 54 -9.49 -3.19 2.71
CA VAL A 54 -8.04 -3.17 2.95
C VAL A 54 -7.58 -4.40 3.74
N SER A 55 -8.39 -4.90 4.67
CA SER A 55 -8.06 -6.12 5.43
C SER A 55 -7.89 -7.36 4.53
N LYS A 56 -8.65 -7.42 3.42
CA LYS A 56 -8.51 -8.48 2.41
C LYS A 56 -7.24 -8.28 1.59
N VAL A 57 -6.95 -7.04 1.18
CA VAL A 57 -5.73 -6.68 0.45
C VAL A 57 -4.48 -7.06 1.25
N LEU A 58 -4.37 -6.61 2.50
CA LEU A 58 -3.23 -6.92 3.37
C LEU A 58 -3.06 -8.42 3.59
N CYS A 59 -4.15 -9.16 3.74
CA CYS A 59 -4.12 -10.63 3.82
C CYS A 59 -3.51 -11.28 2.58
N ILE A 60 -3.96 -10.88 1.39
CA ILE A 60 -3.48 -11.43 0.12
C ILE A 60 -1.99 -11.09 -0.06
N ARG A 61 -1.60 -9.84 0.20
CA ARG A 61 -0.19 -9.40 0.14
C ARG A 61 0.70 -10.24 1.06
N GLN A 62 0.30 -10.37 2.33
CA GLN A 62 1.04 -11.17 3.30
C GLN A 62 1.13 -12.65 2.90
N CYS A 63 0.08 -13.21 2.29
CA CYS A 63 0.07 -14.58 1.81
C CYS A 63 0.98 -14.79 0.59
N VAL A 64 0.92 -13.89 -0.41
CA VAL A 64 1.70 -14.00 -1.65
C VAL A 64 3.19 -13.93 -1.35
N SER A 65 3.61 -13.03 -0.47
CA SER A 65 4.99 -12.92 -0.03
C SER A 65 5.08 -12.29 1.36
N PRO A 66 5.30 -13.07 2.43
CA PRO A 66 5.46 -12.55 3.77
C PRO A 66 6.64 -11.58 3.93
N SER A 67 7.71 -11.74 3.12
CA SER A 67 8.86 -10.83 3.13
C SER A 67 8.53 -9.49 2.48
N CYS A 68 7.97 -9.48 1.26
CA CYS A 68 7.62 -8.22 0.59
C CYS A 68 6.56 -7.45 1.39
N TYR A 69 5.63 -8.16 2.03
CA TYR A 69 4.66 -7.53 2.92
C TYR A 69 5.33 -6.79 4.08
N ARG A 70 6.33 -7.41 4.72
CA ARG A 70 7.05 -6.75 5.81
C ARG A 70 7.81 -5.52 5.31
N ASP A 71 8.53 -5.66 4.21
CA ASP A 71 9.37 -4.60 3.67
C ASP A 71 8.55 -3.38 3.22
N LEU A 72 7.32 -3.60 2.71
CA LEU A 72 6.48 -2.55 2.16
C LEU A 72 5.44 -1.99 3.14
N TYR A 73 4.90 -2.81 4.05
CA TYR A 73 3.74 -2.42 4.88
C TYR A 73 3.96 -2.54 6.40
N GLN A 74 5.08 -3.08 6.90
CA GLN A 74 5.28 -3.26 8.35
C GLN A 74 5.44 -1.92 9.09
N ALA A 75 6.15 -0.97 8.49
CA ALA A 75 6.37 0.34 9.09
C ALA A 75 5.14 1.24 8.97
N ASP A 76 4.38 1.09 7.89
CA ASP A 76 3.23 1.92 7.54
C ASP A 76 2.18 1.07 6.80
N GLN A 77 1.15 0.64 7.52
CA GLN A 77 0.13 -0.24 6.97
C GLN A 77 -0.81 0.55 6.07
N LEU A 78 -1.33 -0.09 5.03
CA LEU A 78 -2.38 0.52 4.21
C LEU A 78 -3.65 0.68 5.07
N GLU A 79 -4.26 1.85 5.02
CA GLU A 79 -5.51 2.16 5.73
C GLU A 79 -6.72 2.30 4.78
N GLU A 80 -7.93 2.18 5.31
CA GLU A 80 -9.15 2.35 4.53
C GLU A 80 -9.27 3.78 3.98
N GLY A 81 -9.49 3.90 2.67
CA GLY A 81 -9.55 5.18 1.97
C GLY A 81 -8.21 5.67 1.40
N GLU A 82 -7.11 4.97 1.67
CA GLU A 82 -5.81 5.28 1.08
C GLU A 82 -5.62 4.69 -0.33
N VAL A 83 -4.77 5.34 -1.12
CA VAL A 83 -4.33 4.83 -2.42
C VAL A 83 -3.01 4.10 -2.25
N ASP A 84 -2.97 2.81 -2.59
CA ASP A 84 -1.74 2.02 -2.50
C ASP A 84 -0.77 2.32 -3.66
N VAL A 85 0.15 3.24 -3.42
CA VAL A 85 1.21 3.60 -4.39
C VAL A 85 2.30 2.53 -4.52
N ARG A 86 2.36 1.54 -3.62
CA ARG A 86 3.39 0.47 -3.58
C ARG A 86 3.00 -0.75 -4.40
N LEU A 87 1.80 -0.75 -4.99
CA LEU A 87 1.18 -1.89 -5.68
C LEU A 87 2.10 -2.56 -6.71
N ASN A 88 2.83 -1.76 -7.51
CA ASN A 88 3.69 -2.26 -8.57
C ASN A 88 4.99 -2.88 -8.05
N SER A 89 5.47 -2.42 -6.90
CA SER A 89 6.66 -2.99 -6.24
C SER A 89 6.39 -4.35 -5.61
N PHE A 90 5.13 -4.79 -5.51
CA PHE A 90 4.79 -6.06 -4.88
C PHE A 90 5.05 -7.28 -5.79
N LYS A 91 5.33 -7.07 -7.07
CA LYS A 91 5.63 -8.15 -8.01
C LYS A 91 7.11 -8.49 -8.02
#